data_AF-A0A7K2NQS5-F1
#
_entry.id   AF-A0A7K2NQS5-F1
#
_cell.length_a   1.000
_cell.length_b   1.000
_cell.length_c   1.000
_cell.angle_alpha   90.00
_cell.angle_beta   90.00
_cell.angle_gamma   90.00
#
_symmetry.space_group_name_H-M   'P 1'
#
loop_
_entity.id
_entity.type
_entity.pdbx_description
1 polymer ?
#
loop_
_entity_poly.entity_id
_entity_poly.type
_entity_poly.pdbx_seq_one_letter_code
_entity_poly.pdbx_strand_id
1 'polypeptide(L)'
;ENTDPATDAPGLEAAWRIWVRRSATGATKDARRLPGSTTGIVGKAAAFLTESGFLQRTGDDHGGTYRTTARYQLQVRDMAGSAALTELLDLGVVPVTDGTATLLPAEETDDLELVADAGLPFHSS
;
A
#
# COMPACT_ATOMS: atom_id res chain seq x y z
N GLU A 1 -14.58 22.14 4.02
CA GLU A 1 -13.95 21.47 2.88
C GLU A 1 -13.81 20.01 3.24
N ASN A 2 -14.41 19.11 2.45
CA ASN A 2 -14.42 17.68 2.73
C ASN A 2 -13.27 17.02 1.96
N THR A 3 -12.27 16.50 2.67
CA THR A 3 -11.06 15.87 2.13
C THR A 3 -11.17 14.34 2.25
N ASP A 4 -12.35 13.76 2.02
CA ASP A 4 -12.48 12.30 1.98
C ASP A 4 -12.19 11.77 0.56
N PRO A 5 -11.35 10.73 0.43
CA PRO A 5 -11.14 10.05 -0.85
C PRO A 5 -12.42 9.36 -1.34
N ALA A 6 -12.60 9.28 -2.67
CA ALA A 6 -13.71 8.57 -3.29
C ALA A 6 -13.75 7.09 -2.82
N THR A 7 -14.94 6.60 -2.47
CA THR A 7 -15.16 5.46 -1.56
C THR A 7 -15.68 4.21 -2.28
N ASP A 8 -14.82 3.20 -2.41
CA ASP A 8 -15.20 1.80 -2.72
C ASP A 8 -14.81 0.83 -1.58
N ALA A 9 -14.38 1.34 -0.42
CA ALA A 9 -13.83 0.55 0.70
C ALA A 9 -14.44 0.94 2.07
N PRO A 10 -15.65 0.46 2.42
CA PRO A 10 -16.34 0.85 3.67
C PRO A 10 -15.54 0.52 4.95
N GLY A 11 -14.70 -0.52 4.91
CA GLY A 11 -13.81 -0.86 6.03
C GLY A 11 -12.71 0.19 6.26
N LEU A 12 -12.19 0.78 5.18
CA LEU A 12 -11.17 1.83 5.26
C LEU A 12 -11.75 3.11 5.85
N GLU A 13 -12.96 3.49 5.44
CA GLU A 13 -13.67 4.66 5.98
C GLU A 13 -13.94 4.50 7.49
N ALA A 14 -14.41 3.33 7.91
CA ALA A 14 -14.63 3.04 9.33
C ALA A 14 -13.33 3.12 10.14
N ALA A 15 -12.24 2.54 9.63
CA ALA A 15 -10.92 2.61 10.25
C ALA A 15 -10.39 4.05 10.30
N TRP A 16 -10.57 4.82 9.24
CA TRP A 16 -10.17 6.22 9.15
C TRP A 16 -10.89 7.08 10.20
N ARG A 17 -12.22 6.95 10.31
CA ARG A 17 -13.00 7.66 11.35
C ARG A 17 -12.54 7.31 12.77
N ILE A 18 -12.13 6.07 13.03
CA ILE A 18 -11.55 5.67 14.32
C ILE A 18 -10.19 6.34 14.53
N TRP A 19 -9.35 6.36 13.50
CA TRP A 19 -8.02 6.98 13.55
C TRP A 19 -8.11 8.49 13.82
N VAL A 20 -8.97 9.22 13.09
CA VAL A 20 -9.14 10.68 13.22
C VAL A 20 -9.58 11.08 14.63
N ARG A 21 -10.43 10.27 15.28
CA ARG A 21 -10.93 10.55 16.64
C ARG A 21 -9.89 10.30 17.74
N ARG A 22 -8.79 9.59 17.45
CA ARG A 22 -7.74 9.30 18.45
C ARG A 22 -6.77 10.45 18.55
N SER A 23 -6.38 10.80 19.77
CA SER A 23 -5.32 11.79 20.01
C SER A 23 -4.01 11.32 19.38
N ALA A 24 -3.36 12.23 18.63
CA ALA A 24 -2.08 11.95 17.98
C ALA A 24 -1.01 11.54 19.00
N THR A 25 -0.88 12.33 20.06
CA THR A 25 0.08 12.15 21.15
C THR A 25 -0.66 12.11 22.48
N GLY A 26 -0.36 11.10 23.29
CA GLY A 26 -0.54 11.17 24.73
C GLY A 26 0.82 11.38 25.37
N ALA A 27 1.26 12.62 25.53
CA ALA A 27 2.45 12.92 26.32
C ALA A 27 2.02 13.11 27.77
N THR A 28 2.07 12.05 28.57
CA THR A 28 2.27 12.25 30.01
C THR A 28 3.69 12.78 30.23
N LYS A 29 3.90 13.51 31.33
CA LYS A 29 5.14 14.19 31.75
C LYS A 29 6.45 13.40 31.58
N ASP A 30 6.40 12.07 31.52
CA ASP A 30 7.57 11.17 31.35
C ASP A 30 7.85 10.73 29.89
N ALA A 31 7.24 11.36 28.88
CA ALA A 31 7.38 10.97 27.46
C ALA A 31 7.00 9.51 27.12
N ARG A 32 6.30 8.81 28.02
CA ARG A 32 5.75 7.48 27.75
C ARG A 32 4.61 7.59 26.74
N ARG A 33 4.81 7.00 25.56
CA ARG A 33 3.79 6.92 24.51
C ARG A 33 2.58 6.16 25.04
N LEU A 34 1.44 6.82 25.21
CA LEU A 34 0.21 6.13 25.61
C LEU A 34 -0.12 5.03 24.58
N PRO A 35 -0.30 3.75 24.99
CA PRO A 35 -0.49 2.62 24.07
C PRO A 35 -1.71 2.74 23.14
N GLY A 36 -2.68 3.60 23.48
CA GLY A 36 -3.89 3.86 22.69
C GLY A 36 -3.82 5.10 21.79
N SER A 37 -2.75 5.88 21.86
CA SER A 37 -2.52 7.01 20.93
C SER A 37 -2.15 6.51 19.54
N THR A 38 -2.38 7.31 18.50
CA THR A 38 -1.99 6.90 17.13
C THR A 38 -0.48 6.69 17.02
N THR A 39 0.35 7.53 17.67
CA THR A 39 1.79 7.30 17.77
C THR A 39 2.15 5.99 18.47
N GLY A 40 1.44 5.63 19.55
CA GLY A 40 1.66 4.37 20.27
C GLY A 40 1.33 3.14 19.42
N ILE A 41 0.25 3.21 18.64
CA ILE A 41 -0.18 2.13 17.74
C ILE A 41 0.80 1.98 16.57
N VAL A 42 1.18 3.09 15.92
CA VAL A 42 2.18 3.07 14.84
C VAL A 42 3.52 2.55 15.36
N GLY A 43 3.95 2.95 16.56
CA GLY A 43 5.16 2.45 17.18
C GLY A 43 5.16 0.93 17.40
N LYS A 44 4.04 0.36 17.85
CA LYS A 44 3.89 -1.11 17.98
C LYS A 44 3.97 -1.81 16.62
N ALA A 45 3.30 -1.29 15.61
CA ALA A 45 3.35 -1.86 14.26
C ALA A 45 4.78 -1.82 13.68
N ALA A 46 5.48 -0.69 13.82
CA ALA A 46 6.87 -0.54 13.37
C ALA A 46 7.82 -1.49 14.13
N ALA A 47 7.61 -1.70 15.43
CA ALA A 47 8.37 -2.66 16.22
C ALA A 47 8.14 -4.09 15.72
N PHE A 48 6.88 -4.49 15.52
CA PHE A 48 6.53 -5.81 14.97
C PHE A 48 7.15 -6.04 13.59
N LEU A 49 7.09 -5.05 12.69
CA LEU A 49 7.71 -5.14 11.37
C LEU A 49 9.24 -5.22 11.45
N THR A 50 9.85 -4.57 12.43
CA THR A 50 11.30 -4.67 12.66
C THR A 50 11.68 -6.06 13.15
N GLU A 51 10.98 -6.59 14.16
CA GLU A 51 11.17 -7.94 14.70
C GLU A 51 10.96 -9.02 13.63
N SER A 52 10.00 -8.81 12.75
CA SER A 52 9.69 -9.69 11.63
C SER A 52 10.65 -9.52 10.43
N GLY A 53 11.66 -8.64 10.52
CA GLY A 53 12.68 -8.43 9.49
C GLY A 53 12.20 -7.70 8.23
N PHE A 54 11.07 -6.99 8.32
CA PHE A 54 10.52 -6.15 7.25
C PHE A 54 11.08 -4.73 7.27
N LEU A 55 11.41 -4.22 8.45
CA LEU A 55 12.03 -2.90 8.62
C LEU A 55 13.38 -3.04 9.33
N GLN A 56 14.29 -2.14 8.99
CA GLN A 56 15.52 -1.91 9.74
C GLN A 56 15.44 -0.51 10.35
N ARG A 57 15.52 -0.41 11.68
CA ARG A 57 15.60 0.89 12.34
C ARG A 57 16.97 1.53 12.10
N THR A 58 16.98 2.77 11.65
CA THR A 58 18.20 3.52 11.28
C THR A 58 18.40 4.80 12.09
N GLY A 59 17.41 5.19 12.90
CA GLY A 59 17.50 6.36 13.77
C GLY A 59 16.33 6.45 14.75
N ASP A 60 16.43 7.42 15.65
CA ASP A 60 15.54 7.57 16.80
C ASP A 60 14.64 8.80 16.73
N ASP A 61 14.90 9.67 15.75
CA ASP A 61 14.21 10.94 15.57
C ASP A 61 12.72 10.76 15.30
N HIS A 62 11.91 11.67 15.84
CA HIS A 62 10.46 11.75 15.60
C HIS A 62 9.66 10.45 15.79
N GLY A 63 10.14 9.50 16.60
CA GLY A 63 9.48 8.21 16.80
C GLY A 63 10.17 7.02 16.14
N GLY A 64 11.23 7.27 15.40
CA GLY A 64 12.09 6.28 14.75
C GLY A 64 12.13 6.48 13.24
N THR A 65 13.33 6.33 12.68
CA THR A 65 13.56 6.30 11.23
C THR A 65 13.80 4.85 10.83
N TYR A 66 13.16 4.42 9.74
CA TYR A 66 13.20 3.03 9.29
C TYR A 66 13.52 2.93 7.80
N ARG A 67 14.29 1.91 7.43
CA ARG A 67 14.55 1.49 6.06
C ARG A 67 13.79 0.19 5.80
N THR A 68 13.08 0.11 4.67
CA THR A 68 12.43 -1.14 4.24
C THR A 68 13.47 -2.16 3.79
N THR A 69 13.28 -3.44 4.12
CA THR A 69 14.13 -4.53 3.64
C THR A 69 13.60 -5.12 2.32
N ALA A 70 14.39 -5.98 1.68
CA ALA A 70 13.94 -6.73 0.51
C ALA A 70 12.67 -7.56 0.77
N ARG A 71 12.52 -8.10 1.98
CA ARG A 71 11.32 -8.87 2.38
C ARG A 71 10.06 -8.01 2.34
N TYR A 72 10.15 -6.76 2.80
CA TYR A 72 9.03 -5.80 2.70
C TYR A 72 8.66 -5.51 1.25
N GLN A 73 9.65 -5.28 0.41
CA GLN A 73 9.40 -5.00 -1.01
C GLN A 73 8.76 -6.20 -1.72
N LEU A 74 9.19 -7.43 -1.43
CA LEU A 74 8.57 -8.64 -1.98
C LEU A 74 7.12 -8.80 -1.53
N GLN A 75 6.81 -8.59 -0.25
CA GLN A 75 5.45 -8.70 0.28
C GLN A 75 4.48 -7.69 -0.36
N VAL A 76 4.94 -6.45 -0.56
CA VAL A 76 4.14 -5.42 -1.23
C VAL A 76 3.91 -5.76 -2.69
N ARG A 77 4.94 -6.25 -3.39
CA ARG A 77 4.83 -6.66 -4.80
C ARG A 77 3.89 -7.84 -4.99
N ASP A 78 3.94 -8.83 -4.12
CA ASP A 78 3.06 -10.00 -4.17
C ASP A 78 1.57 -9.61 -3.98
N MET A 79 1.31 -8.73 -3.02
CA MET A 79 -0.03 -8.18 -2.77
C MET A 79 -0.54 -7.36 -3.96
N ALA A 80 0.29 -6.46 -4.50
CA ALA A 80 -0.06 -5.66 -5.67
C ALA A 80 -0.25 -6.52 -6.92
N GLY A 81 0.60 -7.53 -7.11
CA GLY A 81 0.51 -8.48 -8.22
C GLY A 81 -0.77 -9.31 -8.19
N SER A 82 -1.19 -9.76 -7.00
CA SER A 82 -2.45 -10.48 -6.83
C SER A 82 -3.68 -9.61 -7.14
N ALA A 83 -3.65 -8.34 -6.71
CA ALA A 83 -4.70 -7.37 -7.03
C ALA A 83 -4.77 -7.09 -8.54
N ALA A 84 -3.62 -6.82 -9.18
CA ALA A 84 -3.53 -6.59 -10.62
C ALA A 84 -3.97 -7.82 -11.43
N LEU A 85 -3.59 -9.03 -11.02
CA LEU A 85 -4.05 -10.26 -11.68
C LEU A 85 -5.57 -10.40 -11.59
N THR A 86 -6.17 -10.06 -10.44
CA THR A 86 -7.63 -10.09 -10.28
C THR A 86 -8.31 -9.12 -11.26
N GLU A 87 -7.80 -7.90 -11.38
CA GLU A 87 -8.32 -6.90 -12.33
C GLU A 87 -8.20 -7.38 -13.79
N LEU A 88 -7.07 -7.98 -14.17
CA LEU A 88 -6.86 -8.51 -15.51
C LEU A 88 -7.79 -9.69 -15.84
N LEU A 89 -8.11 -10.52 -14.85
CA LEU A 89 -9.10 -11.60 -15.00
C LEU A 89 -10.51 -11.02 -15.17
N ASP A 90 -10.88 -10.01 -14.38
CA ASP A 90 -12.18 -9.33 -14.48
C ASP A 90 -12.36 -8.64 -15.84
N LEU A 91 -11.27 -8.09 -16.40
CA LEU A 91 -11.22 -7.52 -17.76
C LEU A 91 -11.27 -8.58 -18.86
N GLY A 92 -11.09 -9.88 -18.54
CA GLY A 92 -11.08 -10.97 -19.50
C GLY A 92 -9.84 -11.03 -20.41
N VAL A 93 -8.80 -10.23 -20.12
CA VAL A 93 -7.57 -10.15 -20.93
C VAL A 93 -6.54 -11.24 -20.60
N VAL A 94 -6.77 -11.99 -19.51
CA VAL A 94 -5.95 -13.14 -19.09
C VAL A 94 -6.81 -14.40 -19.06
N PRO A 95 -6.74 -15.29 -20.06
CA PRO A 95 -7.28 -16.64 -19.94
C PRO A 95 -6.49 -17.48 -18.94
N VAL A 96 -7.19 -18.32 -18.18
CA VAL A 96 -6.61 -19.39 -17.36
C VAL A 96 -7.20 -20.71 -17.82
N THR A 97 -6.70 -21.24 -18.93
CA THR A 97 -7.22 -22.48 -19.54
C THR A 97 -6.52 -23.74 -19.04
N ASP A 98 -5.28 -23.62 -18.52
CA ASP A 98 -4.42 -24.73 -18.14
C ASP A 98 -3.71 -24.53 -16.78
N GLY A 99 -4.18 -23.57 -15.99
CA GLY A 99 -3.59 -23.20 -14.70
C GLY A 99 -2.44 -22.20 -14.79
N THR A 100 -2.06 -21.75 -16.00
CA THR A 100 -1.09 -20.66 -16.20
C THR A 100 -1.81 -19.43 -16.73
N ALA A 101 -1.66 -18.30 -16.03
CA ALA A 101 -2.15 -17.01 -16.51
C ALA A 101 -1.27 -16.52 -17.67
N THR A 102 -1.85 -16.41 -18.87
CA THR A 102 -1.16 -15.85 -20.05
C THR A 102 -1.97 -14.67 -20.58
N LEU A 103 -1.31 -13.56 -20.91
CA LEU A 103 -1.99 -12.43 -21.55
C LEU A 103 -2.48 -12.82 -22.94
N LEU A 104 -3.69 -12.40 -23.30
CA LEU A 104 -4.12 -12.47 -24.69
C LEU A 104 -3.18 -11.63 -25.56
N PRO A 105 -2.91 -12.08 -26.81
CA PRO A 105 -2.28 -11.23 -27.80
C PRO A 105 -3.07 -9.92 -27.91
N ALA A 106 -2.37 -8.81 -28.11
CA ALA A 106 -3.04 -7.56 -28.46
C ALA A 106 -3.81 -7.77 -29.76
N GLU A 107 -5.04 -7.25 -29.85
CA GLU A 107 -5.75 -7.23 -31.12
C GLU A 107 -5.00 -6.32 -32.09
N GLU A 108 -4.57 -6.87 -33.23
CA GLU A 108 -4.00 -6.10 -34.34
C GLU A 108 -5.11 -5.25 -34.97
N THR A 109 -5.46 -4.16 -34.31
CA THR A 109 -6.31 -3.11 -34.86
C THR A 109 -5.40 -1.98 -35.32
N ASP A 110 -5.53 -1.57 -36.58
CA ASP A 110 -4.68 -0.54 -37.21
C ASP A 110 -4.83 0.87 -36.56
N ASP A 111 -5.73 1.02 -35.59
CA ASP A 111 -6.10 2.28 -34.92
C ASP A 111 -5.60 2.40 -33.46
N LEU A 112 -4.57 1.65 -33.04
CA LEU A 112 -3.96 1.78 -31.71
C LEU A 112 -2.98 2.96 -31.64
N GLU A 113 -3.48 4.19 -31.83
CA GLU A 113 -2.69 5.38 -31.55
C GLU A 113 -2.51 5.52 -30.03
N LEU A 114 -1.26 5.46 -29.56
CA LEU A 114 -0.92 5.58 -28.15
C LEU A 114 -1.34 6.96 -27.67
N VAL A 115 -2.38 7.05 -26.85
CA VAL A 115 -2.86 8.32 -26.31
C VAL A 115 -1.70 8.98 -25.58
N ALA A 116 -1.29 10.16 -26.05
CA ALA A 116 -0.23 10.93 -25.40
C ALA A 116 -0.58 11.09 -23.91
N ASP A 117 0.38 10.81 -23.03
CA ASP A 117 0.26 10.84 -21.56
C ASP A 117 -0.45 9.62 -20.89
N ALA A 118 -0.78 8.56 -21.64
CA ALA A 118 -1.26 7.29 -21.05
C ALA A 118 -0.13 6.37 -20.53
N GLY A 119 1.13 6.79 -20.70
CA GLY A 119 2.29 6.07 -20.18
C GLY A 119 2.31 6.13 -18.66
N LEU A 120 2.45 4.98 -17.99
CA LEU A 120 2.77 4.96 -16.57
C LEU A 120 4.08 5.75 -16.33
N PRO A 121 4.18 6.55 -15.25
CA PRO A 121 5.18 7.62 -15.09
C PRO A 121 6.65 7.17 -15.01
N PHE A 122 6.92 5.88 -15.18
CA PHE A 122 8.25 5.27 -15.13
C PHE A 122 8.83 4.92 -16.50
N HIS A 123 8.16 5.27 -17.61
CA HIS A 123 8.63 5.00 -18.97
C HIS A 123 9.09 6.22 -19.78
N SER A 124 9.32 7.37 -19.14
CA SER A 124 10.05 8.48 -19.75
C SER A 124 11.52 8.44 -19.32
N SER A 125 12.40 8.03 -20.25
CA SER A 125 13.84 8.31 -20.22
C SER A 125 14.23 8.96 -21.54
#